data_AF-A0A6G3WTU6-F1
#
_entry.id   AF-A0A6G3WTU6-F1
#
_cell.length_a   1.000
_cell.length_b   1.000
_cell.length_c   1.000
_cell.angle_alpha   90.00
_cell.angle_beta   90.00
_cell.angle_gamma   90.00
#
_symmetry.space_group_name_H-M   'P 1'
#
loop_
_entity.id
_entity.type
_entity.pdbx_description
1 polymer ?
#
loop_
_entity_poly.entity_id
_entity_poly.type
_entity_poly.pdbx_seq_one_letter_code
_entity_poly.pdbx_strand_id
1 'polypeptide(L)'
;AGRDYEYVVATRDHHIDPGSHFSEHPDFKDSFPVHCVAGGEGGEFHPHFAPAVTGGKVDAVFFKGAHSASKSGFEGADEQGTALADWLRARGVEQVD
;
A
#
# COMPACT_ATOMS: atom_id res chain seq x y z
N ALA A 1 5.99 19.79 11.99
CA ALA A 1 6.33 19.43 10.60
C ALA A 1 5.06 18.90 9.96
N GLY A 2 4.44 19.52 8.96
CA GLY A 2 4.62 20.77 8.22
C GLY A 2 3.35 20.81 7.36
N ARG A 3 2.54 21.88 7.41
CA ARG A 3 1.15 21.89 6.90
C ARG A 3 1.11 22.05 5.37
N ASP A 4 1.94 21.31 4.64
CA ASP A 4 2.03 21.42 3.18
C ASP A 4 1.05 20.46 2.48
N TYR A 5 0.69 19.35 3.13
CA TYR A 5 -0.33 18.40 2.65
C TYR A 5 -1.53 18.37 3.60
N GLU A 6 -2.73 18.44 3.03
CA GLU A 6 -3.98 18.27 3.78
C GLU A 6 -4.19 16.81 4.21
N TYR A 7 -3.78 15.86 3.35
CA TYR A 7 -3.82 14.43 3.64
C TYR A 7 -2.50 13.77 3.23
N VAL A 8 -2.01 12.88 4.07
CA VAL A 8 -0.87 11.99 3.81
C VAL A 8 -1.38 10.56 3.92
N VAL A 9 -1.31 9.81 2.83
CA VAL A 9 -1.72 8.40 2.79
C VAL A 9 -0.53 7.50 2.52
N ALA A 10 -0.60 6.26 2.97
CA ALA A 10 0.40 5.25 2.68
C ALA A 10 -0.22 4.07 1.92
N THR A 11 0.59 3.36 1.14
CA THR A 11 0.20 2.10 0.53
C THR A 11 1.09 0.97 1.01
N ARG A 12 0.52 -0.24 1.10
CA ARG A 12 1.25 -1.45 1.44
C ARG A 12 0.94 -2.53 0.42
N ASP A 13 1.98 -3.14 -0.14
CA ASP A 13 1.81 -4.48 -0.70
C ASP A 13 1.42 -5.45 0.40
N HIS A 14 0.40 -6.25 0.13
CA HIS A 14 -0.22 -7.15 1.09
C HIS A 14 -0.62 -8.45 0.39
N HIS A 15 0.36 -9.29 0.08
CA HIS A 15 0.15 -10.48 -0.72
C HIS A 15 -0.35 -11.65 0.13
N ILE A 16 -1.54 -12.18 -0.19
CA ILE A 16 -2.08 -13.41 0.40
C ILE A 16 -1.76 -14.59 -0.53
N ASP A 17 -2.16 -14.48 -1.80
CA ASP A 17 -1.84 -15.44 -2.87
C ASP A 17 -1.85 -14.71 -4.22
N PRO A 18 -0.75 -14.06 -4.62
CA PRO A 18 -0.69 -13.25 -5.83
C PRO A 18 -0.38 -14.07 -7.10
N GLY A 19 -0.39 -15.39 -7.03
CA GLY A 19 -0.15 -16.29 -8.16
C GLY A 19 1.23 -16.09 -8.80
N SER A 20 1.26 -15.90 -10.13
CA SER A 20 2.50 -15.80 -10.93
C SER A 20 3.39 -14.61 -10.60
N HIS A 21 2.94 -13.70 -9.74
CA HIS A 21 3.77 -12.62 -9.22
C HIS A 21 4.96 -13.15 -8.42
N PHE A 22 4.81 -14.29 -7.74
CA PHE A 22 5.91 -14.95 -7.04
C PHE A 22 6.57 -16.04 -7.89
N SER A 23 7.91 -16.04 -7.92
CA SER A 23 8.72 -17.02 -8.62
C SER A 23 10.05 -17.25 -7.92
N GLU A 24 10.52 -18.50 -7.90
CA GLU A 24 11.90 -18.85 -7.49
C GLU A 24 12.95 -18.42 -8.54
N HIS A 25 12.51 -18.16 -9.78
CA HIS A 25 13.31 -17.66 -10.89
C HIS A 25 12.65 -16.41 -11.49
N PRO A 26 12.71 -15.26 -10.79
CA PRO A 26 12.02 -14.04 -11.19
C PRO A 26 12.66 -13.34 -12.39
N ASP A 27 11.83 -12.71 -13.20
CA ASP A 27 12.25 -11.81 -14.29
C ASP A 27 12.42 -10.34 -13.86
N PHE A 28 12.01 -10.00 -12.62
CA PHE A 28 12.06 -8.66 -12.02
C PHE A 28 11.23 -7.59 -12.76
N LYS A 29 10.30 -8.02 -13.60
CA LYS A 29 9.35 -7.17 -14.32
C LYS A 29 7.92 -7.54 -13.94
N ASP A 30 7.56 -8.79 -14.24
CA ASP A 30 6.24 -9.37 -14.07
C ASP A 30 6.25 -10.43 -12.94
N SER A 31 7.41 -11.01 -12.61
CA SER A 31 7.61 -11.97 -11.52
C SER A 31 8.78 -11.60 -10.59
N PHE A 32 8.65 -11.91 -9.30
CA PHE A 32 9.54 -11.48 -8.21
C PHE A 32 9.74 -12.60 -7.17
N PRO A 33 10.81 -12.56 -6.35
CA PRO A 33 10.90 -13.40 -5.15
C PRO A 33 9.71 -13.13 -4.21
N VAL A 34 9.41 -14.05 -3.29
CA VAL A 34 8.39 -13.83 -2.27
C VAL A 34 8.72 -12.58 -1.45
N HIS A 35 7.75 -11.67 -1.34
CA HIS A 35 7.87 -10.41 -0.60
C HIS A 35 6.52 -9.98 -0.06
N CYS A 36 6.52 -9.10 0.95
CA CYS A 36 5.33 -8.44 1.49
C CYS A 36 4.12 -9.38 1.76
N VAL A 37 4.42 -10.59 2.24
CA VAL A 37 3.39 -11.59 2.57
C VAL A 37 2.55 -11.09 3.75
N ALA A 38 1.23 -11.21 3.62
CA ALA A 38 0.28 -10.84 4.66
C ALA A 38 0.60 -11.55 5.99
N GLY A 39 0.76 -10.77 7.07
CA GLY A 39 1.11 -11.27 8.41
C GLY A 39 2.59 -11.61 8.60
N GLY A 40 3.42 -11.50 7.55
CA GLY A 40 4.88 -11.64 7.66
C GLY A 40 5.57 -10.31 7.96
N GLU A 41 6.74 -10.36 8.60
CA GLU A 41 7.54 -9.18 8.95
C GLU A 41 7.83 -8.30 7.72
N GLY A 42 8.16 -8.92 6.58
CA GLY A 42 8.44 -8.20 5.32
C GLY A 42 7.22 -7.48 4.71
N GLY A 43 6.01 -7.73 5.23
CA GLY A 43 4.81 -6.98 4.87
C GLY A 43 4.60 -5.73 5.71
N GLU A 44 5.24 -5.61 6.87
CA GLU A 44 5.08 -4.50 7.80
C GLU A 44 5.83 -3.23 7.39
N PHE A 45 5.38 -2.08 7.90
CA PHE A 45 6.12 -0.84 7.74
C PHE A 45 7.47 -0.91 8.45
N HIS A 46 8.49 -0.34 7.82
CA HIS A 46 9.82 -0.24 8.43
C HIS A 46 9.74 0.42 9.83
N PRO A 47 10.52 -0.04 10.83
CA PRO A 47 10.43 0.46 12.21
C PRO A 47 10.62 1.98 12.36
N HIS A 48 11.34 2.61 11.44
CA HIS A 48 11.52 4.07 11.44
C HIS A 48 10.32 4.84 10.86
N PHE A 49 9.46 4.18 10.07
CA PHE A 49 8.24 4.76 9.52
C PHE A 49 7.00 4.40 10.36
N ALA A 50 6.97 3.22 10.99
CA ALA A 50 5.83 2.76 11.78
C ALA A 50 5.31 3.78 12.82
N PRO A 51 6.16 4.55 13.54
CA PRO A 51 5.69 5.61 14.45
C PRO A 51 4.93 6.76 13.76
N ALA A 52 5.17 7.03 12.47
CA ALA A 52 4.40 8.02 11.72
C ALA A 52 2.96 7.54 11.50
N VAL A 53 2.80 6.25 11.21
CA VAL A 53 1.48 5.63 11.00
C VAL A 53 0.72 5.56 12.32
N THR A 54 1.33 4.97 13.36
CA THR A 54 0.67 4.82 14.67
C THR A 54 0.51 6.14 15.41
N GLY A 55 1.34 7.13 15.10
CA GLY A 55 1.27 8.49 15.64
C GLY A 55 0.30 9.42 14.91
N GLY A 56 -0.49 8.92 13.95
CA GLY A 56 -1.53 9.70 13.25
C GLY A 56 -0.99 10.73 12.26
N LYS A 57 0.23 10.55 11.74
CA LYS A 57 0.76 11.38 10.64
C LYS A 57 0.41 10.84 9.26
N VAL A 58 -0.17 9.64 9.20
CA VAL A 58 -0.73 9.03 8.00
C VAL A 58 -2.23 8.89 8.25
N ASP A 59 -3.03 9.49 7.37
CA ASP A 59 -4.48 9.58 7.49
C ASP A 59 -5.19 8.28 7.10
N ALA A 60 -4.60 7.51 6.19
CA ALA A 60 -5.12 6.21 5.76
C ALA A 60 -4.01 5.33 5.16
N VAL A 61 -4.19 4.01 5.27
CA VAL A 61 -3.34 2.99 4.67
C VAL A 61 -4.16 2.16 3.69
N PHE A 62 -3.65 1.99 2.47
CA PHE A 62 -4.31 1.21 1.42
C PHE A 62 -3.49 -0.04 1.10
N PHE A 63 -4.12 -1.21 1.23
CA PHE A 63 -3.51 -2.50 0.95
C PHE A 63 -3.79 -2.89 -0.49
N LYS A 64 -2.75 -3.34 -1.20
CA LYS A 64 -2.85 -3.76 -2.61
C LYS A 64 -2.25 -5.15 -2.82
N GLY A 65 -2.67 -5.81 -3.91
CA GLY A 65 -2.05 -7.05 -4.36
C GLY A 65 -2.42 -8.33 -3.60
N ALA A 66 -3.49 -8.35 -2.80
CA ALA A 66 -3.92 -9.55 -2.05
C ALA A 66 -3.96 -10.82 -2.91
N HIS A 67 -4.49 -10.69 -4.12
CA HIS A 67 -4.66 -11.79 -5.08
C HIS A 67 -4.22 -11.40 -6.51
N SER A 68 -3.30 -10.45 -6.65
CA SER A 68 -2.85 -9.95 -7.96
C SER A 68 -1.45 -9.35 -7.92
N ALA A 69 -0.81 -9.29 -9.09
CA ALA A 69 0.41 -8.52 -9.31
C ALA A 69 0.08 -7.02 -9.39
N SER A 70 -0.10 -6.38 -8.24
CA SER A 70 -0.48 -4.97 -8.16
C SER A 70 0.72 -4.02 -8.19
N LYS A 71 0.66 -2.96 -9.00
CA LYS A 71 1.81 -2.04 -9.22
C LYS A 71 1.51 -0.63 -8.77
N SER A 72 0.27 -0.18 -8.89
CA SER A 72 -0.18 1.17 -8.54
C SER A 72 -0.82 1.20 -7.15
N GLY A 73 -0.55 2.26 -6.39
CA GLY A 73 -1.27 2.52 -5.14
C GLY A 73 -2.78 2.67 -5.31
N PHE A 74 -3.23 3.09 -6.49
CA PHE A 74 -4.65 3.25 -6.84
C PHE A 74 -5.42 1.93 -6.98
N GLU A 75 -4.72 0.80 -7.00
CA GLU A 75 -5.32 -0.53 -6.96
C GLU A 75 -5.58 -1.01 -5.51
N GLY A 76 -5.16 -0.23 -4.52
CA GLY A 76 -5.34 -0.56 -3.11
C GLY A 76 -6.67 -0.10 -2.53
N ALA A 77 -7.05 -0.75 -1.43
CA ALA A 77 -8.21 -0.40 -0.61
C ALA A 77 -7.82 -0.30 0.88
N ASP A 78 -8.52 0.56 1.63
CA ASP A 78 -8.37 0.62 3.09
C ASP A 78 -9.00 -0.61 3.78
N GLU A 79 -8.89 -0.70 5.10
CA GLU A 79 -9.45 -1.81 5.89
C GLU A 79 -10.98 -1.95 5.76
N GLN A 80 -11.66 -0.89 5.33
CA GLN A 80 -13.10 -0.88 5.08
C GLN A 80 -13.45 -1.26 3.63
N GLY A 81 -12.45 -1.48 2.78
CA GLY A 81 -12.63 -1.81 1.37
C GLY A 81 -12.81 -0.58 0.47
N THR A 82 -12.55 0.63 0.96
CA THR A 82 -12.64 1.86 0.17
C THR A 82 -11.41 1.98 -0.73
N ALA A 83 -11.62 2.09 -2.04
CA ALA A 83 -10.53 2.30 -2.99
C ALA A 83 -9.85 3.67 -2.76
N LEU A 84 -8.54 3.75 -2.96
CA LEU A 84 -7.78 5.00 -2.78
C LEU A 84 -8.38 6.18 -3.57
N ALA A 85 -8.76 5.95 -4.82
CA ALA A 85 -9.34 6.99 -5.66
C ALA A 85 -10.65 7.55 -5.08
N ASP A 86 -11.49 6.68 -4.50
CA ASP A 86 -12.78 7.06 -3.94
C ASP A 86 -12.59 7.77 -2.60
N TRP A 87 -11.63 7.32 -1.79
CA TRP A 87 -11.26 7.98 -0.54
C TRP A 87 -10.81 9.42 -0.76
N LEU A 88 -9.99 9.65 -1.80
CA LEU A 88 -9.49 10.97 -2.19
C LEU A 88 -10.63 11.87 -2.72
N ARG A 89 -11.46 11.36 -3.64
CA ARG A 89 -12.59 12.12 -4.21
C ARG A 89 -13.64 12.49 -3.17
N ALA A 90 -13.95 11.59 -2.24
CA ALA A 90 -14.88 11.87 -1.16
C ALA A 90 -14.42 13.02 -0.24
N ARG A 91 -13.12 13.35 -0.28
CA ARG A 91 -12.50 14.45 0.48
C ARG A 91 -12.15 15.66 -0.39
N GLY A 92 -12.55 15.68 -1.67
CA GLY A 92 -12.30 16.80 -2.56
C GLY A 92 -10.84 16.96 -2.98
N VAL A 93 -10.01 15.92 -2.88
CA VAL A 93 -8.62 15.98 -3.34
C VAL A 93 -8.57 15.93 -4.87
N GLU A 94 -7.98 16.96 -5.48
CA GLU A 94 -7.84 17.08 -6.94
C GLU A 94 -6.39 16.89 -7.43
N GLN A 95 -5.41 16.89 -6.52
CA GLN A 95 -3.98 16.78 -6.83
C GLN A 95 -3.27 15.80 -5.89
N VAL A 96 -2.29 15.08 -6.42
CA VAL A 96 -1.42 14.14 -5.70
C VAL A 96 0.01 14.44 -6.15
N ASP A 97 0.93 14.57 -5.20
CA ASP A 97 2.36 14.85 -5.41
C ASP A 97 3.24 13.61 -5.20
#